data_AF-G4Z6I7-F1
#
_entry.id   AF-G4Z6I7-F1
#
_cell.length_a   1.000
_cell.length_b   1.000
_cell.length_c   1.000
_cell.angle_alpha   90.00
_cell.angle_beta   90.00
_cell.angle_gamma   90.00
#
_symmetry.space_group_name_H-M   'P 1'
#
loop_
_entity.id
_entity.type
_entity.pdbx_description
1 polymer ?
#
loop_
_entity_poly.entity_id
_entity_poly.type
_entity_poly.pdbx_seq_one_letter_code
_entity_poly.pdbx_strand_id
1 'polypeptide(L)'
;MTRYYAVVAGHCVGVYTDLDDALAMTRGYSHAKLKRFSTLGGAREFLNSHGLEIDYTHNPRHAIRNGQPDCHAAYACIFPHCQGAEVVGTVPQPWATSNRAEYLAAWIALVGANMVDADGTKVLYIYTDSMMLINSMTTWI
;
A
#
# COMPACT_ATOMS: atom_id res chain seq x y z
N MET A 1 2.90 4.23 -29.96
CA MET A 1 1.67 4.56 -29.20
C MET A 1 1.75 3.88 -27.85
N THR A 2 1.73 4.65 -26.77
CA THR A 2 1.70 4.13 -25.39
C THR A 2 0.36 3.43 -25.14
N ARG A 3 0.39 2.23 -24.56
CA ARG A 3 -0.80 1.46 -24.17
C ARG A 3 -0.91 1.51 -22.65
N TYR A 4 -2.13 1.50 -22.15
CA TYR A 4 -2.43 1.50 -20.72
C TYR A 4 -3.27 0.27 -20.38
N TYR A 5 -2.94 -0.41 -19.29
CA TYR A 5 -3.60 -1.63 -18.84
C TYR A 5 -4.10 -1.39 -17.42
N ALA A 6 -5.41 -1.26 -17.24
CA ALA A 6 -6.01 -1.11 -15.93
C ALA A 6 -6.37 -2.49 -15.36
N VAL A 7 -5.80 -2.84 -14.22
CA VAL A 7 -6.13 -4.03 -13.43
C VAL A 7 -7.06 -3.60 -12.30
N VAL A 8 -8.32 -4.05 -12.32
CA VAL A 8 -9.31 -3.78 -11.27
C VAL A 8 -9.47 -4.95 -10.30
N ALA A 9 -8.98 -6.14 -10.67
CA ALA A 9 -8.90 -7.30 -9.79
C ALA A 9 -7.65 -8.12 -10.13
N GLY A 10 -6.82 -8.38 -9.13
CA GLY A 10 -5.54 -9.07 -9.26
C GLY A 10 -4.74 -8.99 -7.95
N HIS A 11 -3.53 -9.53 -7.95
CA HIS A 11 -2.55 -9.35 -6.86
C HIS A 11 -2.21 -7.87 -6.65
N CYS A 12 -2.21 -7.08 -7.74
CA CYS A 12 -2.08 -5.63 -7.68
C CYS A 12 -3.01 -4.93 -8.67
N VAL A 13 -3.83 -4.02 -8.16
CA VAL A 13 -4.72 -3.16 -8.95
C VAL A 13 -3.99 -1.86 -9.29
N GLY A 14 -4.24 -1.32 -10.48
CA GLY A 14 -3.42 -0.21 -10.99
C GLY A 14 -3.54 0.00 -12.49
N VAL A 15 -2.94 1.09 -12.98
CA VAL A 15 -2.67 1.28 -14.41
C VAL A 15 -1.21 0.95 -14.68
N TYR A 16 -0.99 0.05 -15.65
CA TYR A 16 0.33 -0.36 -16.12
C TYR A 16 0.54 0.12 -17.56
N THR A 17 1.76 0.45 -17.92
CA THR A 17 2.14 0.81 -19.31
C THR A 17 2.71 -0.38 -20.07
N ASP A 18 3.08 -1.44 -19.35
CA ASP A 18 3.55 -2.71 -19.88
C ASP A 18 2.52 -3.84 -19.67
N LEU A 19 2.39 -4.73 -20.66
CA LEU A 19 1.42 -5.82 -20.61
C LEU A 19 1.90 -6.96 -19.72
N ASP A 20 3.18 -7.30 -19.75
CA ASP A 20 3.74 -8.40 -18.97
C ASP A 20 3.67 -8.08 -17.47
N ASP A 21 3.88 -6.82 -17.10
CA ASP A 21 3.64 -6.34 -15.74
C ASP A 21 2.16 -6.49 -15.32
N ALA A 22 1.21 -6.04 -16.17
CA ALA A 22 -0.22 -6.18 -15.88
C ALA A 22 -0.66 -7.65 -15.77
N LEU A 23 -0.08 -8.53 -16.58
CA LEU A 23 -0.33 -9.97 -16.55
C LEU A 23 0.29 -10.62 -15.32
N ALA A 24 1.50 -10.22 -14.91
CA ALA A 24 2.12 -10.68 -13.67
C ALA A 24 1.24 -10.35 -12.46
N MET A 25 0.53 -9.22 -12.48
CA MET A 25 -0.39 -8.83 -11.41
C MET A 25 -1.73 -9.57 -11.43
N THR A 26 -2.07 -10.30 -12.49
CA THR A 26 -3.36 -11.01 -12.63
C THR A 26 -3.22 -12.52 -12.70
N ARG A 27 -2.04 -13.05 -13.09
CA ARG A 27 -1.78 -14.48 -13.26
C ARG A 27 -1.95 -15.22 -11.93
N GLY A 28 -2.82 -16.25 -11.92
CA GLY A 28 -3.07 -17.08 -10.74
C GLY A 28 -4.08 -16.49 -9.75
N TYR A 29 -4.61 -15.29 -10.00
CA TYR A 29 -5.61 -14.66 -9.15
C TYR A 29 -7.03 -15.01 -9.63
N SER A 30 -7.84 -15.62 -8.76
CA SER A 30 -9.23 -15.96 -9.07
C SER A 30 -10.04 -14.71 -9.42
N HIS A 31 -10.77 -14.75 -10.54
CA HIS A 31 -11.57 -13.64 -11.04
C HIS A 31 -10.77 -12.36 -11.36
N ALA A 32 -9.50 -12.50 -11.74
CA ALA A 32 -8.71 -11.37 -12.19
C ALA A 32 -9.37 -10.63 -13.35
N LYS A 33 -9.29 -9.30 -13.34
CA LYS A 33 -9.93 -8.44 -14.32
C LYS A 33 -8.98 -7.32 -14.70
N LEU A 34 -8.54 -7.34 -15.95
CA LEU A 34 -7.78 -6.27 -16.58
C LEU A 34 -8.44 -5.79 -17.88
N LYS A 35 -8.17 -4.55 -18.26
CA LYS A 35 -8.63 -3.97 -19.52
C LYS A 35 -7.59 -3.00 -20.09
N ARG A 36 -7.43 -3.02 -21.42
CA ARG A 36 -6.49 -2.14 -22.14
C ARG A 36 -7.18 -0.88 -22.66
N PHE A 37 -6.46 0.23 -22.62
CA PHE A 37 -6.86 1.56 -23.09
C PHE A 37 -5.75 2.20 -23.93
N SER A 38 -6.15 3.13 -24.82
CA SER A 38 -5.25 3.98 -25.60
C SER A 38 -4.83 5.24 -24.84
N THR A 39 -5.55 5.60 -23.78
CA THR A 39 -5.34 6.81 -22.97
C THR A 39 -5.30 6.49 -21.49
N LEU A 40 -4.46 7.20 -20.74
CA LEU A 40 -4.40 7.12 -19.28
C LEU A 40 -5.75 7.47 -18.63
N GLY A 41 -6.44 8.49 -19.14
CA GLY A 41 -7.74 8.94 -18.63
C GLY A 41 -8.79 7.83 -18.63
N GLY A 42 -9.01 7.18 -19.78
CA GLY A 42 -9.95 6.05 -19.87
C GLY A 42 -9.57 4.85 -18.99
N ALA A 43 -8.28 4.60 -18.77
CA ALA A 43 -7.83 3.56 -17.84
C ALA A 43 -8.18 3.91 -16.38
N ARG A 44 -8.05 5.19 -16.01
CA ARG A 44 -8.40 5.71 -14.68
C ARG A 44 -9.90 5.69 -14.43
N GLU A 45 -10.69 6.14 -15.38
CA GLU A 45 -12.16 6.08 -15.28
C GLU A 45 -12.66 4.65 -15.08
N PHE A 46 -12.00 3.68 -15.73
CA PHE A 46 -12.31 2.28 -15.53
C PHE A 46 -12.02 1.82 -14.10
N LEU A 47 -10.89 2.21 -13.51
CA LEU A 47 -10.58 1.93 -12.11
C LEU A 47 -11.62 2.58 -11.17
N ASN A 48 -11.91 3.87 -11.37
CA ASN A 48 -12.88 4.61 -10.57
C ASN A 48 -14.28 3.98 -10.64
N SER A 49 -14.72 3.52 -11.82
CA SER A 49 -16.00 2.82 -11.97
C SER A 49 -16.09 1.49 -11.23
N HIS A 50 -14.95 0.95 -10.78
CA HIS A 50 -14.84 -0.24 -9.93
C HIS A 50 -14.56 0.11 -8.46
N GLY A 51 -14.73 1.37 -8.06
CA GLY A 51 -14.48 1.85 -6.69
C GLY A 51 -12.98 1.99 -6.35
N LEU A 52 -12.10 1.97 -7.35
CA LEU A 52 -10.67 2.13 -7.17
C LEU A 52 -10.28 3.57 -7.54
N GLU A 53 -10.36 4.49 -6.59
CA GLU A 53 -9.83 5.84 -6.76
C GLU A 53 -8.31 5.82 -6.67
N ILE A 54 -7.65 5.66 -7.82
CA ILE A 54 -6.20 5.88 -7.90
C ILE A 54 -5.97 7.36 -8.15
N ASP A 55 -5.63 8.06 -7.09
CA ASP A 55 -5.03 9.38 -7.18
C ASP A 55 -3.51 9.22 -7.41
N TYR A 56 -2.97 9.79 -8.48
CA TYR A 56 -1.52 9.78 -8.69
C TYR A 56 -0.77 10.66 -7.64
N THR A 57 -1.49 11.40 -6.80
CA THR A 57 -0.93 12.02 -5.57
C THR A 57 -1.04 11.14 -4.32
N HIS A 58 -1.79 10.03 -4.41
CA HIS A 58 -1.80 8.93 -3.46
C HIS A 58 -0.97 7.79 -4.05
N ASN A 59 0.33 7.87 -3.76
CA ASN A 59 1.43 6.97 -4.16
C ASN A 59 0.99 5.57 -4.60
N PRO A 60 1.50 5.01 -5.72
CA PRO A 60 1.38 3.56 -5.98
C PRO A 60 1.67 2.81 -4.68
N ARG A 61 0.72 1.95 -4.27
CA ARG A 61 0.69 1.13 -3.05
C ARG A 61 2.06 0.97 -2.40
N HIS A 62 2.13 1.09 -1.07
CA HIS A 62 3.32 0.93 -0.21
C HIS A 62 4.20 -0.32 -0.47
N ALA A 63 3.81 -1.23 -1.37
CA ALA A 63 4.64 -2.29 -1.92
C ALA A 63 4.45 -2.47 -3.44
N ILE A 64 5.56 -2.44 -4.18
CA ILE A 64 5.70 -2.80 -5.59
C ILE A 64 5.98 -4.30 -5.68
N ARG A 65 5.29 -5.01 -6.59
CA ARG A 65 5.42 -6.47 -6.78
C ARG A 65 5.18 -7.27 -5.49
N ASN A 66 4.19 -6.84 -4.72
CA ASN A 66 3.85 -7.43 -3.42
C ASN A 66 3.69 -8.96 -3.49
N GLY A 67 4.33 -9.66 -2.56
CA GLY A 67 4.32 -11.13 -2.48
C GLY A 67 5.27 -11.85 -3.44
N GLN A 68 6.04 -11.12 -4.26
CA GLN A 68 7.10 -11.68 -5.10
C GLN A 68 8.47 -11.60 -4.40
N PRO A 69 9.45 -12.45 -4.79
CA PRO A 69 10.80 -12.41 -4.22
C PRO A 69 11.54 -11.07 -4.39
N ASP A 70 11.15 -10.27 -5.38
CA ASP A 70 11.71 -8.95 -5.68
C ASP A 70 10.74 -7.80 -5.31
N CYS A 71 9.82 -8.06 -4.39
CA CYS A 71 8.94 -7.05 -3.83
C CYS A 71 9.75 -5.92 -3.22
N HIS A 72 9.40 -4.67 -3.50
CA HIS A 72 9.96 -3.49 -2.83
C HIS A 72 8.85 -2.79 -2.07
N ALA A 73 9.00 -2.63 -0.76
CA ALA A 73 7.99 -1.99 0.06
C ALA A 73 8.59 -0.85 0.88
N ALA A 74 7.79 0.18 1.11
CA ALA A 74 8.13 1.35 1.90
C ALA A 74 7.06 1.56 2.98
N TYR A 75 7.46 2.13 4.10
CA TYR A 75 6.57 2.48 5.20
C TYR A 75 6.78 3.93 5.59
N ALA A 76 5.73 4.56 6.10
CA ALA A 76 5.78 5.91 6.62
C ALA A 76 4.96 6.00 7.91
N CYS A 77 5.45 6.74 8.88
CA CYS A 77 4.76 7.12 10.08
C CYS A 77 4.84 8.64 10.21
N ILE A 78 3.68 9.30 10.17
CA ILE A 78 3.56 10.75 10.20
C ILE A 78 2.94 11.12 11.55
N PHE A 79 3.52 12.12 12.23
CA PHE A 79 3.00 12.66 13.48
C PHE A 79 2.48 14.09 13.23
N PRO A 80 1.19 14.27 12.95
CA PRO A 80 0.63 15.59 12.57
C PRO A 80 0.87 16.69 13.61
N HIS A 81 0.97 16.31 14.89
CA HIS A 81 1.17 17.23 16.01
C HIS A 81 2.64 17.39 16.43
N CYS A 82 3.57 16.68 15.77
CA CYS A 82 5.00 16.71 16.05
C CYS A 82 5.77 16.83 14.73
N GLN A 83 5.64 17.99 14.08
CA GLN A 83 6.27 18.27 12.80
C GLN A 83 7.80 18.06 12.89
N GLY A 84 8.34 17.22 12.00
CA GLY A 84 9.76 16.83 11.98
C GLY A 84 10.09 15.49 12.68
N ALA A 85 9.12 14.86 13.36
CA ALA A 85 9.27 13.50 13.89
C ALA A 85 8.85 12.40 12.89
N GLU A 86 8.58 12.77 11.64
CA GLU A 86 8.15 11.87 10.58
C GLU A 86 9.23 10.85 10.27
N VAL A 87 8.82 9.58 10.15
CA VAL A 87 9.72 8.48 9.82
C VAL A 87 9.26 7.85 8.52
N VAL A 88 10.16 7.81 7.54
CA VAL A 88 9.94 7.14 6.26
C VAL A 88 11.10 6.18 6.02
N GLY A 89 10.80 4.96 5.59
CA GLY A 89 11.81 3.94 5.36
C GLY A 89 11.36 2.87 4.38
N THR A 90 12.27 1.95 4.08
CA THR A 90 12.02 0.79 3.22
C THR A 90 12.01 -0.49 4.03
N VAL A 91 11.13 -1.42 3.69
CA VAL A 91 11.09 -2.75 4.29
C VAL A 91 12.34 -3.54 3.86
N PRO A 92 13.12 -4.09 4.79
CA PRO A 92 14.32 -4.86 4.44
C PRO A 92 14.02 -6.10 3.59
N GLN A 93 14.89 -6.36 2.61
CA GLN A 93 14.90 -7.59 1.82
C GLN A 93 15.40 -8.79 2.66
N PRO A 94 15.02 -10.04 2.32
CA PRO A 94 14.16 -10.46 1.20
C PRO A 94 12.66 -10.52 1.53
N TRP A 95 12.24 -10.07 2.71
CA TRP A 95 10.87 -10.28 3.19
C TRP A 95 9.95 -9.06 3.01
N ALA A 96 10.26 -8.20 2.05
CA ALA A 96 9.45 -7.03 1.75
C ALA A 96 8.05 -7.45 1.30
N THR A 97 7.02 -6.94 1.98
CA THR A 97 5.60 -7.09 1.62
C THR A 97 4.84 -5.85 2.10
N SER A 98 3.64 -5.62 1.56
CA SER A 98 2.75 -4.56 2.03
C SER A 98 2.41 -4.76 3.50
N ASN A 99 2.05 -5.98 3.91
CA ASN A 99 1.67 -6.24 5.30
C ASN A 99 2.84 -5.92 6.23
N ARG A 100 4.08 -6.31 5.88
CA ARG A 100 5.25 -5.98 6.68
C ARG A 100 5.51 -4.47 6.75
N ALA A 101 5.26 -3.72 5.67
CA ALA A 101 5.34 -2.27 5.70
C ALA A 101 4.34 -1.65 6.69
N GLU A 102 3.09 -2.10 6.68
CA GLU A 102 2.05 -1.61 7.59
C GLU A 102 2.38 -1.92 9.07
N TYR A 103 2.82 -3.14 9.37
CA TYR A 103 3.26 -3.49 10.73
C TYR A 103 4.49 -2.69 11.17
N LEU A 104 5.43 -2.40 10.27
CA LEU A 104 6.59 -1.56 10.57
C LEU A 104 6.19 -0.11 10.84
N ALA A 105 5.26 0.46 10.06
CA ALA A 105 4.71 1.79 10.31
C ALA A 105 4.08 1.89 11.71
N ALA A 106 3.27 0.90 12.09
CA ALA A 106 2.65 0.84 13.41
C ALA A 106 3.68 0.65 14.54
N TRP A 107 4.68 -0.21 14.35
CA TRP A 107 5.77 -0.38 15.31
C TRP A 107 6.55 0.92 15.54
N ILE A 108 6.87 1.65 14.47
CA ILE A 108 7.52 2.95 14.58
C ILE A 108 6.64 3.97 15.28
N ALA A 109 5.32 3.96 15.05
CA ALA A 109 4.39 4.81 15.79
C ALA A 109 4.44 4.52 17.30
N LEU A 110 4.46 3.25 17.69
CA LEU A 110 4.58 2.82 19.09
C LEU A 110 5.92 3.23 19.72
N VAL A 111 7.03 3.01 19.00
CA VAL A 111 8.36 3.45 19.45
C VAL A 111 8.42 4.96 19.62
N GLY A 112 7.90 5.72 18.65
CA GLY A 112 7.84 7.17 18.71
C GLY A 112 6.97 7.67 19.85
N ALA A 113 5.83 7.02 20.12
CA ALA A 113 4.99 7.36 21.27
C ALA A 113 5.74 7.19 22.60
N ASN A 114 6.48 6.09 22.77
CA ASN A 114 7.29 5.85 23.96
C ASN A 114 8.44 6.86 24.11
N MET A 115 8.96 7.42 23.00
CA MET A 115 9.97 8.49 23.06
C MET A 115 9.37 9.82 23.50
N VAL A 116 8.12 10.10 23.13
CA VAL A 116 7.43 11.36 23.43
C VAL A 116 6.76 11.33 24.82
N ASP A 117 6.28 10.18 25.27
CA ASP A 117 5.59 9.97 26.54
C ASP A 117 6.03 8.64 27.17
N ALA A 118 7.25 8.65 27.72
CA ALA A 118 7.87 7.46 28.32
C ALA A 118 7.07 6.88 29.51
N ASP A 119 6.29 7.72 30.18
CA ASP A 119 5.45 7.34 31.32
C ASP A 119 4.10 6.71 30.87
N GLY A 120 3.77 6.73 29.57
CA GLY A 120 2.59 6.09 29.01
C GLY A 120 1.26 6.67 29.50
N THR A 121 1.22 7.98 29.76
CA THR A 121 0.05 8.67 30.30
C THR A 121 -0.98 9.09 29.24
N LYS A 122 -0.57 9.16 27.98
CA LYS A 122 -1.38 9.60 26.84
C LYS A 122 -1.82 8.41 25.98
N VAL A 123 -2.99 8.58 25.38
CA VAL A 123 -3.49 7.63 24.38
C VAL A 123 -2.85 7.92 23.03
N LEU A 124 -2.24 6.89 22.42
CA LEU A 124 -1.80 6.94 21.02
C LEU A 124 -2.96 6.53 20.10
N TYR A 125 -3.30 7.38 19.15
CA TYR A 125 -4.22 7.06 18.06
C TYR A 125 -3.43 6.76 16.79
N ILE A 126 -3.57 5.53 16.26
CA ILE A 126 -2.97 5.12 14.98
C ILE A 126 -4.08 5.06 13.92
N TYR A 127 -3.91 5.78 12.82
CA TYR A 127 -4.79 5.75 11.66
C TYR A 127 -4.11 4.98 10.54
N THR A 128 -4.77 3.94 10.03
CA THR A 128 -4.28 3.06 8.97
C THR A 128 -5.45 2.50 8.17
N ASP A 129 -5.25 2.21 6.89
CA ASP A 129 -6.20 1.50 6.03
C ASP A 129 -5.98 -0.03 6.05
N SER A 130 -4.95 -0.51 6.75
CA SER A 130 -4.61 -1.93 6.86
C SER A 130 -5.57 -2.69 7.77
N MET A 131 -6.62 -3.28 7.18
CA MET A 131 -7.54 -4.16 7.91
C MET A 131 -6.85 -5.38 8.53
N MET A 132 -5.74 -5.86 7.94
CA MET A 132 -4.93 -6.93 8.54
C MET A 132 -4.36 -6.50 9.90
N LEU A 133 -3.79 -5.30 9.96
CA LEU A 133 -3.25 -4.73 11.19
C LEU A 133 -4.37 -4.50 12.21
N ILE A 134 -5.46 -3.84 11.81
CA ILE A 134 -6.61 -3.55 12.68
C ILE A 134 -7.16 -4.84 13.29
N ASN A 135 -7.56 -5.82 12.47
CA ASN A 135 -8.15 -7.06 12.96
C ASN A 135 -7.19 -7.86 13.84
N SER A 136 -5.88 -7.87 13.54
CA SER A 136 -4.89 -8.54 14.38
C SER A 136 -4.74 -7.92 15.77
N MET A 137 -5.07 -6.63 15.90
CA MET A 137 -4.95 -5.88 17.16
C MET A 137 -6.27 -5.77 17.93
N THR A 138 -7.42 -6.00 17.27
CA THR A 138 -8.74 -5.78 17.89
C THR A 138 -9.61 -7.03 17.97
N THR A 139 -9.32 -8.07 17.18
CA THR A 139 -10.28 -9.17 16.95
C THR A 139 -9.65 -10.56 17.01
N TRP A 140 -8.44 -10.74 16.48
CA TRP A 140 -7.80 -12.07 16.40
C TRP A 140 -6.92 -12.40 17.61
N ILE A 141 -7.01 -11.59 18.67
CA ILE A 141 -6.31 -11.80 19.94
C ILE A 141 -7.15 -12.70 20.85
#